data_AF-A0A4Q5NV66-F1
#
_entry.id   AF-A0A4Q5NV66-F1
#
_cell.length_a   1.000
_cell.length_b   1.000
_cell.length_c   1.000
_cell.angle_alpha   90.00
_cell.angle_beta   90.00
_cell.angle_gamma   90.00
#
_symmetry.space_group_name_H-M   'P 1'
#
loop_
_entity.id
_entity.type
_entity.pdbx_description
1 polymer ?
#
loop_
_entity_poly.entity_id
_entity_poly.type
_entity_poly.pdbx_seq_one_letter_code
_entity_poly.pdbx_strand_id
1 'polypeptide(L)'
;MPEVRQDEYLVFPHCQSVGVKLRAGRKFEIKALASPPQRLVVNTEVAGFTDQWTKWSFDSLWLQALQADLHQSGQWVSVAKRRYLRELSADGGQIVEITSDPTIVPAMGCNVELTVVEVGTHSAPWLTVGFEAFGPHARLSQTLEQTVENFFRSQQPPPIPLTQYSSMSYPAWLARFISASDFE
;
A
#
# COMPACT_ATOMS: atom_id res chain seq x y z
N MET A 1 -4.94 -11.62 14.19
CA MET A 1 -6.03 -11.89 13.24
C MET A 1 -5.94 -10.90 12.10
N PRO A 2 -6.25 -11.27 10.85
CA PRO A 2 -6.21 -10.30 9.75
C PRO A 2 -7.33 -9.27 9.89
N GLU A 3 -7.04 -8.03 9.51
CA GLU A 3 -8.05 -7.00 9.30
C GLU A 3 -8.77 -7.28 7.98
N VAL A 4 -10.10 -7.41 8.03
CA VAL A 4 -10.94 -7.54 6.83
C VAL A 4 -11.67 -6.23 6.60
N ARG A 5 -11.57 -5.69 5.37
CA ARG A 5 -12.25 -4.44 5.00
C ARG A 5 -12.53 -4.36 3.51
N GLN A 6 -13.38 -3.42 3.15
CA GLN A 6 -13.63 -2.99 1.78
C GLN A 6 -13.27 -1.51 1.66
N ASP A 7 -12.39 -1.20 0.71
CA ASP A 7 -11.99 0.17 0.36
C ASP A 7 -12.51 0.46 -1.06
N GLU A 8 -12.96 1.68 -1.33
CA GLU A 8 -13.37 2.13 -2.67
C GLU A 8 -12.28 3.02 -3.25
N TYR A 9 -11.83 2.74 -4.46
CA TYR A 9 -10.77 3.47 -5.14
C TYR A 9 -11.33 4.27 -6.30
N LEU A 10 -11.03 5.57 -6.34
CA LEU A 10 -11.31 6.38 -7.52
C LEU A 10 -10.23 6.10 -8.56
N VAL A 11 -10.68 5.83 -9.78
CA VAL A 11 -9.83 5.47 -10.90
C VAL A 11 -9.54 6.70 -11.72
N PHE A 12 -8.26 6.93 -11.98
CA PHE A 12 -7.80 7.93 -12.94
C PHE A 12 -7.19 7.21 -14.14
N PRO A 13 -7.87 7.19 -15.30
CA PRO A 13 -7.33 6.62 -16.53
C PRO A 13 -5.93 7.16 -16.80
N HIS A 14 -4.99 6.26 -17.11
CA HIS A 14 -3.62 6.61 -17.49
C HIS A 14 -2.81 7.37 -16.43
N CYS A 15 -3.31 7.54 -15.19
CA CYS A 15 -2.59 8.19 -14.11
C CYS A 15 -2.20 7.17 -13.04
N GLN A 16 -0.90 6.97 -12.89
CA GLN A 16 -0.34 6.06 -11.88
C GLN A 16 0.29 6.80 -10.69
N SER A 17 0.39 8.13 -10.77
CA SER A 17 1.06 8.99 -9.80
C SER A 17 0.11 9.56 -8.73
N VAL A 18 -1.20 9.32 -8.85
CA VAL A 18 -2.20 9.74 -7.86
C VAL A 18 -3.12 8.58 -7.54
N GLY A 19 -3.32 8.33 -6.25
CA GLY A 19 -4.29 7.36 -5.76
C GLY A 19 -5.26 8.02 -4.79
N VAL A 20 -6.55 7.82 -5.01
CA VAL A 20 -7.61 8.32 -4.13
C VAL A 20 -8.44 7.13 -3.66
N LYS A 21 -8.72 7.07 -2.36
CA LYS A 21 -9.58 6.04 -1.79
C LYS A 21 -10.53 6.57 -0.71
N LEU A 22 -11.70 5.97 -0.65
CA LEU A 22 -12.69 6.13 0.40
C LEU A 22 -12.78 4.83 1.19
N ARG A 23 -12.77 4.93 2.52
CA ARG A 23 -12.93 3.81 3.44
C ARG A 23 -14.15 4.02 4.32
N ALA A 24 -15.02 3.01 4.33
CA ALA A 24 -16.23 2.97 5.16
C ALA A 24 -17.07 4.26 5.05
N GLY A 25 -17.12 4.88 3.87
CA GLY A 25 -17.88 6.12 3.61
C GLY A 25 -17.44 7.36 4.39
N ARG A 26 -16.36 7.31 5.19
CA ARG A 26 -15.98 8.40 6.11
C ARG A 26 -14.51 8.78 6.13
N LYS A 27 -13.62 7.89 5.71
CA LYS A 27 -12.18 8.16 5.66
C LYS A 27 -11.72 8.30 4.22
N PHE A 28 -11.34 9.50 3.84
CA PHE A 28 -10.87 9.85 2.50
C PHE A 28 -9.34 10.00 2.52
N GLU A 29 -8.64 9.36 1.60
CA GLU A 29 -7.18 9.44 1.49
C GLU A 29 -6.77 9.74 0.06
N ILE A 30 -5.80 10.65 -0.07
CA ILE A 30 -5.15 11.01 -1.33
C ILE A 30 -3.66 10.69 -1.16
N LYS A 31 -3.08 9.98 -2.11
CA LYS A 31 -1.63 9.80 -2.24
C LYS A 31 -1.17 10.37 -3.57
N ALA A 32 -0.13 11.20 -3.55
CA ALA A 32 0.55 11.69 -4.74
C ALA A 32 2.03 11.25 -4.72
N LEU A 33 2.53 10.77 -5.84
CA LEU A 33 3.90 10.32 -6.00
C LEU A 33 4.82 11.55 -5.96
N ALA A 34 5.72 11.60 -4.99
CA ALA A 34 6.61 12.74 -4.74
C ALA A 34 7.89 12.68 -5.57
N SER A 35 8.30 11.48 -5.99
CA SER A 35 9.49 11.25 -6.80
C SER A 35 9.34 10.01 -7.67
N PRO A 36 10.07 9.91 -8.80
CA PRO A 36 10.04 8.71 -9.63
C PRO A 36 10.42 7.45 -8.84
N PRO A 37 9.80 6.29 -9.11
CA PRO A 37 10.12 5.04 -8.43
C PRO A 37 11.58 4.67 -8.57
N GLN A 38 12.21 4.22 -7.49
CA GLN A 38 13.61 3.78 -7.49
C GLN A 38 13.68 2.26 -7.49
N ARG A 39 14.59 1.69 -8.28
CA ARG A 39 14.75 0.24 -8.35
C ARG A 39 15.37 -0.29 -7.06
N LEU A 40 14.79 -1.35 -6.52
CA LEU A 40 15.30 -2.09 -5.38
C LEU A 40 15.57 -3.54 -5.79
N VAL A 41 16.79 -4.02 -5.54
CA VAL A 41 17.18 -5.42 -5.77
C VAL A 41 17.75 -5.96 -4.48
N VAL A 42 17.07 -6.93 -3.88
CA VAL A 42 17.52 -7.56 -2.64
C VAL A 42 18.37 -8.79 -2.95
N ASN A 43 17.87 -9.64 -3.85
CA ASN A 43 18.54 -10.84 -4.34
C ASN A 43 17.91 -11.28 -5.67
N THR A 44 18.22 -12.49 -6.15
CA THR A 44 17.72 -13.04 -7.42
C THR A 44 16.22 -13.34 -7.43
N GLU A 45 15.59 -13.51 -6.27
CA GLU A 45 14.17 -13.87 -6.12
C GLU A 45 13.31 -12.69 -5.66
N VAL A 46 13.93 -11.58 -5.23
CA VAL A 46 13.26 -10.40 -4.69
C VAL A 46 13.83 -9.12 -5.30
N ALA A 47 13.05 -8.51 -6.19
CA ALA A 47 13.34 -7.23 -6.82
C ALA A 47 12.04 -6.45 -7.10
N GLY A 48 12.10 -5.12 -7.07
CA GLY A 48 10.94 -4.27 -7.25
C GLY A 48 11.31 -2.79 -7.31
N PHE A 49 10.35 -1.96 -6.89
CA PHE A 49 10.52 -0.52 -6.81
C PHE A 49 10.16 0.01 -5.42
N THR A 50 10.83 1.08 -5.02
CA THR A 50 10.45 1.90 -3.87
C THR A 50 9.85 3.20 -4.37
N ASP A 51 8.70 3.55 -3.81
CA ASP A 51 8.01 4.79 -4.11
C ASP A 51 8.05 5.73 -2.92
N GLN A 52 8.08 7.03 -3.19
CA GLN A 52 7.87 8.06 -2.17
C GLN A 52 6.52 8.74 -2.39
N TRP A 53 5.63 8.66 -1.40
CA TRP A 53 4.28 9.20 -1.50
C TRP A 53 4.06 10.33 -0.49
N THR A 54 3.47 11.43 -0.93
CA THR A 54 2.80 12.37 -0.03
C THR A 54 1.38 11.87 0.20
N LYS A 55 1.01 11.68 1.47
CA LYS A 55 -0.28 11.11 1.89
C LYS A 55 -1.06 12.15 2.69
N TRP A 56 -2.26 12.49 2.22
CA TRP A 56 -3.26 13.22 2.99
C TRP A 56 -4.39 12.28 3.36
N SER A 57 -4.83 12.34 4.62
CA SER A 57 -5.92 11.50 5.13
C SER A 57 -6.84 12.35 5.98
N PHE A 58 -8.14 12.24 5.71
CA PHE A 58 -9.19 12.95 6.40
C PHE A 58 -10.26 11.96 6.86
N ASP A 59 -10.76 12.13 8.07
CA ASP A 59 -11.85 11.32 8.62
C ASP A 59 -12.97 12.27 9.03
N SER A 60 -14.12 12.17 8.38
CA SER A 60 -15.24 13.07 8.58
C SER A 60 -16.56 12.37 8.30
N LEU A 61 -17.51 12.51 9.23
CA LEU A 61 -18.87 12.02 9.05
C LEU A 61 -19.60 12.75 7.90
N TRP A 62 -19.21 13.99 7.59
CA TRP A 62 -19.80 14.76 6.50
C TRP A 62 -19.54 14.15 5.12
N LEU A 63 -18.51 13.30 4.98
CA LEU A 63 -18.24 12.60 3.72
C LEU A 63 -19.35 11.62 3.33
N GLN A 64 -20.11 11.10 4.30
CA GLN A 64 -21.24 10.22 4.01
C GLN A 64 -22.33 10.94 3.21
N ALA A 65 -22.57 12.23 3.50
CA ALA A 65 -23.54 13.04 2.77
C ALA A 65 -23.10 13.31 1.32
N LEU A 66 -21.79 13.30 1.06
CA LEU A 66 -21.21 13.55 -0.27
C LEU A 66 -20.95 12.28 -1.08
N GLN A 67 -21.18 11.09 -0.51
CA GLN A 67 -20.79 9.83 -1.15
C GLN A 67 -21.50 9.61 -2.49
N ALA A 68 -22.79 9.95 -2.57
CA ALA A 68 -23.56 9.85 -3.81
C ALA A 68 -23.00 10.77 -4.90
N ASP A 69 -22.57 11.98 -4.56
CA ASP A 69 -22.00 12.94 -5.52
C ASP A 69 -20.59 12.50 -5.95
N LEU A 70 -19.79 11.97 -5.02
CA LEU A 70 -18.49 11.39 -5.33
C LEU A 70 -18.61 10.21 -6.30
N HIS A 71 -19.56 9.30 -6.05
CA HIS A 71 -19.82 8.15 -6.93
C HIS A 71 -20.37 8.55 -8.30
N GLN A 72 -21.11 9.66 -8.39
CA GLN A 72 -21.58 10.19 -9.68
C GLN A 72 -20.48 10.90 -10.47
N SER A 73 -19.47 11.46 -9.80
CA SER A 73 -18.45 12.29 -10.43
C SER A 73 -17.20 11.53 -10.90
N GLY A 74 -17.11 10.22 -10.65
CA GLY A 74 -15.96 9.43 -11.09
C GLY A 74 -16.22 7.93 -11.05
N GLN A 75 -15.30 7.17 -11.64
CA GLN A 75 -15.38 5.70 -11.60
C GLN A 75 -14.73 5.18 -10.32
N TRP A 76 -15.56 4.56 -9.48
CA TRP A 76 -15.12 3.95 -8.23
C TRP A 76 -15.10 2.43 -8.34
N VAL A 77 -14.01 1.83 -7.86
CA VAL A 77 -13.82 0.39 -7.84
C VAL A 77 -13.72 -0.09 -6.41
N SER A 78 -14.58 -1.03 -6.05
CA SER A 78 -14.54 -1.69 -4.75
C SER A 78 -13.42 -2.73 -4.71
N VAL A 79 -12.60 -2.65 -3.66
CA VAL A 79 -11.49 -3.57 -3.40
C VAL A 79 -11.66 -4.19 -2.02
N ALA A 80 -11.93 -5.49 -1.99
CA ALA A 80 -11.96 -6.25 -0.74
C ALA A 80 -10.53 -6.59 -0.32
N LYS A 81 -10.26 -6.52 0.99
CA LYS A 81 -8.93 -6.72 1.57
C LYS A 81 -8.98 -7.57 2.82
N ARG A 82 -8.02 -8.50 2.91
CA ARG A 82 -7.67 -9.22 4.13
C ARG A 82 -6.20 -9.03 4.42
N ARG A 83 -5.89 -8.25 5.46
CA ARG A 83 -4.54 -7.75 5.74
C ARG A 83 -3.97 -8.28 7.04
N TYR A 84 -2.76 -8.82 6.97
CA TYR A 84 -1.88 -9.06 8.10
C TYR A 84 -0.87 -7.92 8.15
N LEU A 85 -0.73 -7.27 9.30
CA LEU A 85 0.19 -6.15 9.49
C LEU A 85 1.14 -6.48 10.64
N ARG A 86 2.42 -6.25 10.43
CA ARG A 86 3.46 -6.24 11.46
C ARG A 86 4.15 -4.88 11.45
N GLU A 87 4.50 -4.40 12.63
CA GLU A 87 5.27 -3.17 12.79
C GLU A 87 6.68 -3.51 13.28
N LEU A 88 7.67 -2.98 12.58
CA LEU A 88 9.09 -3.14 12.90
C LEU A 88 9.63 -1.78 13.34
N SER A 89 10.20 -1.71 14.54
CA SER A 89 10.96 -0.55 15.00
C SER A 89 12.32 -0.54 14.31
N ALA A 90 12.79 0.66 13.97
CA ALA A 90 14.16 0.92 13.57
C ALA A 90 14.90 1.82 14.58
N ASP A 91 14.33 1.99 15.78
CA ASP A 91 14.93 2.77 16.85
C ASP A 91 16.26 2.12 17.30
N GLY A 92 17.26 2.95 17.59
CA GLY A 92 18.60 2.45 17.94
C GLY A 92 19.35 1.81 16.76
N GLY A 93 18.83 1.88 15.54
CA GLY A 93 19.51 1.43 14.31
C GLY A 93 19.44 -0.08 14.06
N GLN A 94 18.62 -0.82 14.80
CA GLN A 94 18.34 -2.24 14.57
C GLN A 94 16.87 -2.42 14.19
N ILE A 95 16.59 -3.36 13.28
CA ILE A 95 15.23 -3.70 12.89
C ILE A 95 14.70 -4.77 13.84
N VAL A 96 13.69 -4.42 14.64
CA VAL A 96 13.10 -5.31 15.65
C VAL A 96 11.58 -5.28 15.54
N GLU A 97 10.94 -6.45 15.54
CA GLU A 97 9.48 -6.53 15.56
C GLU A 97 8.94 -6.06 16.91
N ILE A 98 7.99 -5.14 16.86
CA ILE A 98 7.35 -4.61 18.04
C ILE A 98 6.31 -5.63 18.48
N THR A 99 6.46 -6.14 19.70
CA THR A 99 5.44 -6.96 20.32
C THR A 99 4.19 -6.12 20.57
N SER A 100 3.02 -6.75 20.68
CA SER A 100 1.71 -6.09 20.77
C SER A 100 1.49 -5.15 21.99
N ASP A 101 2.55 -4.74 22.70
CA ASP A 101 2.48 -3.78 23.79
C ASP A 101 2.16 -2.38 23.23
N PRO A 102 0.95 -1.85 23.49
CA PRO A 102 0.51 -0.57 22.93
C PRO A 102 1.24 0.64 23.53
N THR A 103 2.09 0.44 24.56
CA THR A 103 2.87 1.51 25.18
C THR A 103 4.18 1.82 24.44
N ILE A 104 4.64 0.89 23.59
CA ILE A 104 5.86 1.04 22.80
C ILE A 104 5.47 1.58 21.43
N VAL A 105 5.63 2.90 21.24
CA VAL A 105 5.43 3.55 19.95
C VAL A 105 6.80 3.94 19.38
N PRO A 106 7.24 3.32 18.27
CA PRO A 106 8.54 3.60 17.69
C PRO A 106 8.59 5.00 17.10
N ALA A 107 9.73 5.69 17.22
CA ALA A 107 9.90 7.00 16.60
C ALA A 107 10.10 6.88 15.07
N MET A 108 10.69 5.77 14.65
CA MET A 108 10.86 5.40 13.25
C MET A 108 10.82 3.89 13.06
N GLY A 109 10.43 3.46 11.87
CA GLY A 109 10.26 2.04 11.60
C GLY A 109 9.63 1.77 10.26
N CYS A 110 9.11 0.57 10.12
CA CYS A 110 8.47 0.13 8.89
C CYS A 110 7.32 -0.83 9.19
N ASN A 111 6.20 -0.56 8.54
CA ASN A 111 5.06 -1.46 8.49
C ASN A 111 5.27 -2.49 7.38
N VAL A 112 5.11 -3.76 7.70
CA VAL A 112 5.12 -4.86 6.73
C VAL A 112 3.73 -5.45 6.67
N GLU A 113 3.12 -5.40 5.49
CA GLU A 113 1.80 -5.98 5.26
C GLU A 113 1.83 -7.13 4.26
N LEU A 114 1.11 -8.18 4.59
CA LEU A 114 0.69 -9.22 3.65
C LEU A 114 -0.82 -9.09 3.47
N THR A 115 -1.25 -8.80 2.25
CA THR A 115 -2.65 -8.49 1.96
C THR A 115 -3.16 -9.36 0.83
N VAL A 116 -4.29 -10.02 1.04
CA VAL A 116 -5.10 -10.57 -0.05
C VAL A 116 -6.02 -9.45 -0.53
N VAL A 117 -5.98 -9.13 -1.83
CA VAL A 117 -6.81 -8.09 -2.46
C VAL A 117 -7.62 -8.68 -3.61
N GLU A 118 -8.88 -8.26 -3.70
CA GLU A 118 -9.85 -8.73 -4.69
C GLU A 118 -10.58 -7.53 -5.31
N VAL A 119 -10.74 -7.52 -6.64
CA VAL A 119 -11.41 -6.45 -7.39
C VAL A 119 -12.70 -6.96 -8.00
N GLY A 120 -13.84 -6.41 -7.58
CA GLY A 120 -15.14 -6.88 -8.04
C GLY A 120 -15.42 -8.35 -7.66
N THR A 121 -16.37 -8.99 -8.36
CA THR A 121 -16.91 -10.31 -8.01
C THR A 121 -16.32 -11.49 -8.79
N HIS A 122 -15.48 -11.22 -9.82
CA HIS A 122 -15.05 -12.24 -10.77
C HIS A 122 -13.52 -12.32 -10.99
N SER A 123 -12.71 -11.53 -10.27
CA SER A 123 -11.25 -11.60 -10.37
C SER A 123 -10.68 -12.63 -9.39
N ALA A 124 -9.67 -13.40 -9.80
CA ALA A 124 -8.87 -14.17 -8.86
C ALA A 124 -8.16 -13.22 -7.86
N PRO A 125 -8.07 -13.60 -6.57
CA PRO A 125 -7.42 -12.76 -5.57
C PRO A 125 -5.93 -12.59 -5.87
N TRP A 126 -5.40 -11.41 -5.55
CA TRP A 126 -3.97 -11.13 -5.56
C TRP A 126 -3.43 -11.20 -4.14
N LEU A 127 -2.25 -11.79 -3.99
CA LEU A 127 -1.47 -11.71 -2.76
C LEU A 127 -0.40 -10.64 -2.93
N THR A 128 -0.42 -9.62 -2.08
CA THR A 128 0.54 -8.50 -2.12
C THR A 128 1.35 -8.48 -0.83
N VAL A 129 2.65 -8.21 -0.95
CA VAL A 129 3.51 -7.83 0.18
C VAL A 129 3.91 -6.37 0.03
N GLY A 130 3.78 -5.59 1.10
CA GLY A 130 4.06 -4.16 1.10
C GLY A 130 4.88 -3.74 2.31
N PHE A 131 5.75 -2.75 2.09
CA PHE A 131 6.58 -2.13 3.12
C PHE A 131 6.30 -0.62 3.12
N GLU A 132 5.96 -0.03 4.27
CA GLU A 132 5.73 1.41 4.44
C GLU A 132 6.57 1.93 5.60
N ALA A 133 7.68 2.60 5.30
CA ALA A 133 8.53 3.24 6.30
C ALA A 133 7.88 4.50 6.87
N PHE A 134 8.11 4.77 8.15
CA PHE A 134 7.67 5.97 8.85
C PHE A 134 8.78 6.52 9.75
N GLY A 135 8.63 7.78 10.17
CA GLY A 135 9.60 8.51 10.96
C GLY A 135 10.12 9.76 10.24
N PRO A 136 11.30 10.29 10.63
CA PRO A 136 11.87 11.49 10.02
C PRO A 136 12.09 11.32 8.51
N HIS A 137 11.71 12.33 7.73
CA HIS A 137 11.79 12.29 6.25
C HIS A 137 13.18 11.88 5.73
N ALA A 138 14.25 12.41 6.34
CA ALA A 138 15.64 12.10 5.97
C ALA A 138 16.06 10.64 6.20
N ARG A 139 15.25 9.84 6.91
CA ARG A 139 15.54 8.45 7.26
C ARG A 139 14.64 7.44 6.54
N LEU A 140 13.59 7.88 5.83
CA LEU A 140 12.57 6.98 5.27
C LEU A 140 13.16 5.95 4.30
N SER A 141 13.91 6.39 3.27
CA SER A 141 14.47 5.47 2.27
C SER A 141 15.42 4.45 2.89
N GLN A 142 16.35 4.92 3.73
CA GLN A 142 17.27 4.03 4.44
C GLN A 142 16.53 3.02 5.32
N THR A 143 15.52 3.47 6.06
CA THR A 143 14.72 2.59 6.95
C THR A 143 13.97 1.54 6.14
N LEU A 144 13.38 1.94 5.01
CA LEU A 144 12.67 1.04 4.11
C LEU A 144 13.61 -0.05 3.57
N GLU A 145 14.74 0.37 2.99
CA GLU A 145 15.74 -0.53 2.39
C GLU A 145 16.29 -1.52 3.42
N GLN A 146 16.73 -1.02 4.59
CA GLN A 146 17.23 -1.87 5.67
C GLN A 146 16.17 -2.85 6.17
N THR A 147 14.91 -2.43 6.26
CA THR A 147 13.82 -3.32 6.67
C THR A 147 13.60 -4.42 5.63
N VAL A 148 13.49 -4.06 4.35
CA VAL A 148 13.25 -5.02 3.27
C VAL A 148 14.38 -6.05 3.22
N GLU A 149 15.62 -5.58 3.28
CA GLU A 149 16.79 -6.47 3.31
C GLU A 149 16.79 -7.39 4.53
N ASN A 150 16.55 -6.86 5.74
CA ASN A 150 16.52 -7.65 6.97
C ASN A 150 15.41 -8.71 6.92
N PHE A 151 14.21 -8.31 6.48
CA PHE A 151 13.04 -9.19 6.37
C PHE A 151 13.30 -10.36 5.43
N PHE A 152 13.84 -10.12 4.23
CA PHE A 152 14.09 -11.20 3.27
C PHE A 152 15.39 -11.99 3.53
N ARG A 153 16.34 -11.48 4.32
CA ARG A 153 17.51 -12.25 4.77
C ARG A 153 17.19 -13.19 5.94
N SER A 154 16.29 -12.78 6.83
CA SER A 154 15.95 -13.52 8.05
C SER A 154 14.91 -14.62 7.82
N GLN A 155 14.26 -14.64 6.65
CA GLN A 155 13.21 -15.57 6.29
C GLN A 155 13.67 -16.50 5.16
N GLN A 156 13.00 -17.65 5.02
CA GLN A 156 13.12 -18.44 3.80
C GLN A 156 12.67 -17.59 2.59
N PRO A 157 13.26 -17.80 1.40
CA PRO A 157 12.79 -17.13 0.21
C PRO A 157 11.28 -17.31 0.02
N PRO A 158 10.59 -16.30 -0.52
CA PRO A 158 9.17 -16.44 -0.81
C PRO A 158 8.97 -17.63 -1.76
N PRO A 159 7.88 -18.42 -1.60
CA PRO A 159 7.62 -19.60 -2.44
C PRO A 159 7.40 -19.25 -3.91
N ILE A 160 7.23 -17.96 -4.23
CA ILE A 160 7.08 -17.40 -5.57
C ILE A 160 8.00 -16.18 -5.65
N PRO A 161 8.80 -16.03 -6.72
CA PRO A 161 9.65 -14.86 -6.90
C PRO A 161 8.85 -13.55 -6.91
N LEU A 162 9.31 -12.58 -6.13
CA LEU A 162 8.79 -11.21 -6.12
C LEU A 162 9.58 -10.41 -7.14
N THR A 163 9.05 -10.33 -8.36
CA THR A 163 9.76 -9.68 -9.48
C THR A 163 9.33 -8.24 -9.69
N GLN A 164 10.20 -7.46 -10.33
CA GLN A 164 9.91 -6.07 -10.69
C GLN A 164 8.65 -5.90 -11.56
N TYR A 165 8.25 -6.93 -12.33
CA TYR A 165 7.04 -6.89 -13.15
C TYR A 165 5.75 -6.93 -12.34
N SER A 166 5.81 -7.43 -11.10
CA SER A 166 4.70 -7.51 -10.16
C SER A 166 4.76 -6.42 -9.07
N SER A 167 5.76 -5.54 -9.13
CA SER A 167 5.93 -4.43 -8.21
C SER A 167 5.17 -3.21 -8.76
N MET A 168 3.97 -2.97 -8.22
CA MET A 168 3.05 -1.95 -8.72
C MET A 168 2.46 -1.13 -7.57
N SER A 169 2.23 0.15 -7.83
CA SER A 169 1.33 0.97 -7.02
C SER A 169 -0.13 0.53 -7.22
N TYR A 170 -1.01 0.85 -6.27
CA TYR A 170 -2.45 0.57 -6.43
C TYR A 170 -3.05 1.20 -7.70
N PRO A 171 -2.76 2.47 -8.05
CA PRO A 171 -3.20 3.04 -9.33
C PRO A 171 -2.74 2.22 -10.55
N ALA A 172 -1.47 1.80 -10.60
CA ALA A 172 -0.95 0.99 -11.70
C ALA A 172 -1.59 -0.40 -11.77
N TRP A 173 -1.84 -1.01 -10.62
CA TRP A 173 -2.51 -2.31 -10.53
C TRP A 173 -3.99 -2.23 -10.95
N LEU A 174 -4.74 -1.22 -10.48
CA LEU A 174 -6.15 -1.03 -10.82
C LEU A 174 -6.36 -0.79 -12.32
N ALA A 175 -5.45 -0.07 -12.98
CA ALA A 175 -5.48 0.15 -14.43
C ALA A 175 -5.44 -1.15 -15.25
N ARG A 176 -5.10 -2.30 -14.65
CA ARG A 176 -5.13 -3.61 -15.33
C ARG A 176 -6.52 -4.23 -15.42
N PHE A 177 -7.48 -3.75 -14.62
CA PHE A 177 -8.84 -4.30 -14.55
C PHE A 177 -9.87 -3.44 -15.25
N ILE A 178 -9.45 -2.29 -15.78
CA ILE A 178 -10.35 -1.29 -16.31
C ILE A 178 -9.90 -1.02 -17.73
N SER A 179 -10.80 -1.24 -18.68
CA SER A 179 -10.52 -1.08 -20.10
C SER A 179 -10.53 0.40 -20.47
N ALA A 180 -9.75 0.78 -21.48
CA ALA A 180 -9.83 2.12 -22.07
C ALA A 180 -11.24 2.41 -22.65
N SER A 181 -11.98 1.37 -23.05
CA SER A 181 -13.36 1.46 -23.53
C SER A 181 -14.40 1.73 -22.43
N ASP A 182 -14.02 1.66 -21.15
CA ASP A 182 -14.94 1.95 -20.04
C ASP A 182 -15.05 3.46 -19.76
N PHE A 183 -14.36 4.29 -20.55
CA PHE A 183 -14.20 5.74 -20.37
C PHE A 183 -14.60 6.61 -21.58
N GLU A 184 -15.07 5.99 -22.68
CA GLU A 184 -15.68 6.68 -23.84
C GLU A 184 -17.20 6.65 -23.76
#